data_AF-A0A957YJK9-F1
#
_entry.id   AF-A0A957YJK9-F1
#
_cell.length_a   1.000
_cell.length_b   1.000
_cell.length_c   1.000
_cell.angle_alpha   90.00
_cell.angle_beta   90.00
_cell.angle_gamma   90.00
#
_symmetry.space_group_name_H-M   'P 1'
#
loop_
_entity.id
_entity.type
_entity.pdbx_description
1 polymer ?
#
loop_
_entity_poly.entity_id
_entity_poly.type
_entity_poly.pdbx_seq_one_letter_code
_entity_poly.pdbx_strand_id
1 'polypeptide(L)'
;NLVSNQEENANHITLYWHALAPITTDYTISVRGQSADGTLIVQHDQWPVDGLLPTSQWRQGDYITDHHTLTLPPDAPPIDQYEIVVYDAGTNQTLGPPITIPDRP
;
A
#
# COMPACT_ATOMS: atom_id res chain seq x y z
N ASN A 1 -23.40 19.84 13.33
CA ASN A 1 -22.07 20.29 12.85
C ASN A 1 -21.05 19.31 13.38
N LEU A 2 -20.76 18.25 12.61
CA LEU A 2 -19.74 17.25 12.89
C LEU A 2 -19.27 16.74 11.52
N VAL A 3 -18.45 17.52 10.84
CA VAL A 3 -17.60 16.99 9.77
C VAL A 3 -16.40 16.44 10.53
N SER A 4 -16.35 15.13 10.70
CA SER A 4 -15.18 14.47 11.27
C SER A 4 -13.96 14.79 10.40
N ASN A 5 -12.95 15.45 10.97
CA ASN A 5 -11.63 15.61 10.37
C ASN A 5 -10.98 14.22 10.23
N GLN A 6 -11.39 13.45 9.22
CA GLN A 6 -10.78 12.16 8.89
C GLN A 6 -9.38 12.33 8.28
N GLU A 7 -9.02 13.54 7.83
CA GLU A 7 -7.73 13.84 7.19
C GLU A 7 -6.58 14.10 8.18
N GLU A 8 -6.85 14.46 9.44
CA GLU A 8 -5.79 14.77 10.43
C GLU A 8 -5.09 13.50 10.99
N ASN A 9 -5.73 12.34 10.89
CA ASN A 9 -5.20 11.04 11.36
C ASN A 9 -4.89 10.12 10.17
N ALA A 10 -4.11 10.59 9.20
CA ALA A 10 -3.74 9.79 8.03
C ALA A 10 -2.24 9.79 7.78
N ASN A 11 -1.69 8.60 7.54
CA ASN A 11 -0.31 8.44 7.06
C ASN A 11 -0.33 8.31 5.53
N HIS A 12 0.49 9.12 4.87
CA HIS A 12 0.58 9.15 3.41
C HIS A 12 1.85 8.42 2.97
N ILE A 13 1.68 7.32 2.25
CA ILE A 13 2.75 6.50 1.70
C ILE A 13 2.79 6.71 0.20
N THR A 14 3.97 7.05 -0.33
CA THR A 14 4.21 7.13 -1.78
C THR A 14 5.14 6.01 -2.19
N LEU A 15 4.67 5.15 -3.08
CA LEU A 15 5.44 4.09 -3.69
C LEU A 15 5.85 4.50 -5.10
N TYR A 16 7.09 4.22 -5.44
CA TYR A 16 7.62 4.44 -6.79
C TYR A 16 7.94 3.09 -7.41
N TRP A 17 7.28 2.80 -8.51
CA TRP A 17 7.41 1.54 -9.22
C TRP A 17 8.17 1.75 -10.52
N HIS A 18 9.03 0.78 -10.86
CA HIS A 18 9.67 0.70 -12.16
C HIS A 18 9.34 -0.65 -12.78
N ALA A 19 8.62 -0.63 -13.90
CA ALA A 19 8.18 -1.83 -14.60
C ALA A 19 9.34 -2.45 -15.40
N LEU A 20 10.02 -3.45 -14.84
CA LEU A 20 11.20 -4.07 -15.46
C LEU A 20 10.86 -4.97 -16.66
N ALA A 21 9.63 -5.48 -16.71
CA ALA A 21 9.12 -6.36 -17.76
C ALA A 21 7.61 -6.14 -17.95
N PRO A 22 7.02 -6.59 -19.08
CA PRO A 22 5.57 -6.60 -19.24
C PRO A 22 4.88 -7.39 -18.12
N ILE A 23 3.79 -6.85 -17.59
CA ILE A 23 2.97 -7.49 -16.55
C ILE A 23 1.63 -7.87 -17.20
N THR A 24 1.17 -9.10 -16.96
CA THR A 24 -0.10 -9.59 -17.53
C THR A 24 -1.21 -9.73 -16.50
N THR A 25 -0.90 -9.50 -15.23
CA THR A 25 -1.82 -9.63 -14.09
C THR A 25 -2.08 -8.25 -13.50
N ASP A 26 -3.31 -8.00 -13.07
CA ASP A 26 -3.67 -6.81 -12.31
C ASP A 26 -3.47 -7.07 -10.81
N TYR A 27 -2.29 -6.71 -10.32
CA TYR A 27 -1.92 -6.85 -8.93
C TYR A 27 -2.53 -5.74 -8.07
N THR A 28 -2.97 -6.11 -6.89
CA THR A 28 -3.31 -5.21 -5.79
C THR A 28 -2.06 -4.98 -4.94
N ILE A 29 -1.87 -3.72 -4.55
CA ILE A 29 -0.84 -3.31 -3.59
C ILE A 29 -1.50 -3.15 -2.23
N SER A 30 -1.07 -3.96 -1.27
CA SER A 30 -1.47 -3.85 0.15
C SER A 30 -0.37 -3.11 0.90
N VAL A 31 -0.71 -1.95 1.44
CA VAL A 31 0.15 -1.19 2.34
C VAL A 31 -0.39 -1.35 3.75
N ARG A 32 0.42 -1.89 4.66
CA ARG A 32 0.02 -2.26 6.01
C ARG A 32 0.85 -1.53 7.04
N GLY A 33 0.22 -0.84 7.98
CA GLY A 33 0.87 -0.31 9.18
C GLY A 33 0.76 -1.29 10.33
N GLN A 34 1.87 -1.60 10.99
CA GLN A 34 1.95 -2.58 12.07
C GLN A 34 2.66 -2.01 13.31
N SER A 35 2.31 -2.50 14.50
CA SER A 35 3.04 -2.25 15.74
C SER A 35 4.33 -3.07 15.81
N ALA A 36 5.18 -2.77 16.79
CA ALA A 36 6.47 -3.44 17.01
C ALA A 36 6.38 -4.97 17.19
N ASP A 37 5.24 -5.50 17.62
CA ASP A 37 4.99 -6.94 17.75
C ASP A 37 4.41 -7.59 16.48
N GLY A 38 4.25 -6.82 15.40
CA GLY A 38 3.71 -7.28 14.12
C GLY A 38 2.18 -7.25 14.05
N THR A 39 1.48 -6.73 15.07
CA THR A 39 0.01 -6.60 15.01
C THR A 39 -0.39 -5.58 13.93
N LEU A 40 -1.32 -5.97 13.06
CA LEU A 40 -1.88 -5.08 12.03
C LEU A 40 -2.73 -3.97 12.67
N ILE A 41 -2.37 -2.72 12.42
CA ILE A 41 -3.09 -1.53 12.91
C ILE A 41 -4.03 -1.00 11.83
N VAL A 42 -3.52 -0.87 10.61
CA VAL A 42 -4.23 -0.29 9.47
C VAL A 42 -3.73 -0.96 8.17
N GLN A 43 -4.59 -1.04 7.17
CA GLN A 43 -4.18 -1.46 5.83
C GLN A 43 -4.96 -0.68 4.76
N HIS A 44 -4.33 -0.51 3.60
CA HIS A 44 -4.96 0.02 2.41
C HIS A 44 -4.58 -0.86 1.21
N ASP A 45 -5.59 -1.54 0.66
CA ASP A 45 -5.48 -2.45 -0.46
C ASP A 45 -6.12 -1.81 -1.69
N GLN A 46 -5.32 -1.50 -2.70
CA GLN A 46 -5.82 -0.85 -3.92
C GLN A 46 -4.94 -1.24 -5.11
N TRP A 47 -5.52 -1.21 -6.31
CA TRP A 47 -4.73 -1.16 -7.53
C TRP A 47 -3.91 0.15 -7.59
N PRO A 48 -2.79 0.18 -8.29
CA PRO A 48 -1.97 1.38 -8.34
C PRO A 48 -2.71 2.61 -8.90
N VAL A 49 -2.22 3.79 -8.51
CA VAL A 49 -2.71 5.11 -8.96
C VAL A 49 -4.18 5.28 -8.59
N ASP A 50 -4.51 5.12 -7.31
CA ASP A 50 -5.88 5.21 -6.78
C ASP A 50 -6.88 4.26 -7.47
N GLY A 51 -6.38 3.14 -8.00
CA GLY A 51 -7.12 2.16 -8.78
C GLY A 51 -7.37 2.53 -10.25
N LEU A 52 -6.74 3.58 -10.75
CA LEU A 52 -6.94 4.06 -12.12
C LEU A 52 -5.98 3.43 -13.13
N LEU A 53 -4.87 2.84 -12.67
CA LEU A 53 -3.88 2.23 -13.55
C LEU A 53 -3.49 0.81 -13.09
N PRO A 54 -4.28 -0.20 -13.47
CA PRO A 54 -3.97 -1.61 -13.20
C PRO A 54 -2.59 -2.01 -13.74
N THR A 55 -1.88 -2.90 -13.05
CA THR A 55 -0.50 -3.24 -13.41
C THR A 55 -0.37 -3.89 -14.78
N SER A 56 -1.41 -4.55 -15.32
CA SER A 56 -1.34 -5.10 -16.68
C SER A 56 -1.25 -4.05 -17.79
N GLN A 57 -1.58 -2.78 -17.47
CA GLN A 57 -1.47 -1.67 -18.41
C GLN A 57 -0.07 -1.03 -18.40
N TRP A 58 0.78 -1.40 -17.44
CA TRP A 58 2.14 -0.87 -17.35
C TRP A 58 2.99 -1.41 -18.49
N ARG A 59 3.73 -0.52 -19.13
CA ARG A 59 4.71 -0.89 -20.15
C ARG A 59 6.07 -1.09 -19.51
N GLN A 60 6.87 -1.97 -20.11
CA GLN A 60 8.28 -2.09 -19.72
C GLN A 60 8.97 -0.72 -19.80
N GLY A 61 9.65 -0.34 -18.73
CA GLY A 61 10.35 0.93 -18.57
C GLY A 61 9.49 2.06 -17.96
N ASP A 62 8.20 1.84 -17.72
CA ASP A 62 7.36 2.83 -17.05
C ASP A 62 7.81 3.06 -15.60
N TYR A 63 7.79 4.32 -15.18
CA TYR A 63 7.93 4.74 -13.79
C TYR A 63 6.57 5.26 -13.30
N ILE A 64 5.99 4.58 -12.31
CA ILE A 64 4.67 4.89 -11.78
C ILE A 64 4.81 5.39 -10.35
N THR A 65 4.15 6.50 -10.05
CA THR A 65 3.99 7.01 -8.68
C THR A 65 2.62 6.57 -8.18
N ASP A 66 2.59 5.98 -7.00
CA ASP A 66 1.41 5.34 -6.43
C ASP A 66 1.21 5.80 -4.98
N HIS A 67 0.03 6.30 -4.67
CA HIS A 67 -0.27 6.92 -3.38
C HIS A 67 -1.20 6.04 -2.56
N HIS A 68 -0.86 5.83 -1.30
CA HIS A 68 -1.72 5.15 -0.34
C HIS A 68 -1.92 6.05 0.88
N THR A 69 -3.17 6.31 1.20
CA THR A 69 -3.57 7.03 2.41
C THR A 69 -4.07 6.02 3.44
N LEU A 70 -3.31 5.84 4.52
CA LEU A 70 -3.67 5.00 5.64
C LEU A 70 -4.41 5.84 6.68
N THR A 71 -5.74 5.82 6.66
CA THR A 71 -6.56 6.47 7.67
C THR A 71 -6.52 5.67 8.97
N LEU A 72 -5.93 6.26 10.01
CA LEU A 72 -5.75 5.61 11.30
C LEU A 72 -7.03 5.68 12.14
N PRO A 73 -7.38 4.60 12.85
CA PRO A 73 -8.37 4.65 13.91
C PRO A 73 -8.02 5.75 14.94
N PRO A 74 -9.01 6.40 15.59
CA PRO A 74 -8.75 7.49 16.55
C PRO A 74 -7.79 7.13 17.70
N ASP A 75 -7.83 5.87 18.14
CA ASP A 75 -7.01 5.34 19.24
C ASP A 75 -5.92 4.38 18.74
N ALA A 76 -5.50 4.53 17.47
CA ALA A 76 -4.48 3.68 16.90
C ALA A 76 -3.16 3.80 17.70
N PRO A 77 -2.52 2.69 18.08
CA PRO A 77 -1.17 2.74 18.60
C PRO A 77 -0.20 3.25 17.51
N PRO A 78 1.03 3.63 17.88
CA PRO A 78 2.06 3.98 16.90
C PRO A 78 2.27 2.85 15.89
N ILE A 79 2.48 3.22 14.62
CA ILE A 79 3.03 2.31 13.62
C ILE A 79 4.53 2.29 13.82
N ASP A 80 5.09 1.11 14.01
CA ASP A 80 6.54 0.90 14.14
C ASP A 80 7.15 0.41 12.81
N GLN A 81 6.35 -0.24 11.96
CA GLN A 81 6.77 -0.70 10.64
C GLN A 81 5.63 -0.72 9.62
N TYR A 82 6.00 -0.55 8.36
CA TYR A 82 5.13 -0.78 7.21
C TYR A 82 5.50 -2.09 6.52
N GLU A 83 4.49 -2.81 6.06
CA GLU A 83 4.64 -3.98 5.19
C GLU A 83 3.96 -3.69 3.86
N ILE A 84 4.69 -3.90 2.76
CA ILE A 84 4.17 -3.80 1.38
C ILE A 84 4.04 -5.19 0.81
N VAL A 85 2.81 -5.55 0.40
CA VAL A 85 2.52 -6.83 -0.26
C VAL A 85 1.93 -6.57 -1.63
N VAL A 86 2.50 -7.20 -2.65
CA VAL A 86 1.94 -7.22 -4.01
C VAL A 86 1.28 -8.58 -4.20
N TYR A 87 0.00 -8.62 -4.59
CA TYR A 87 -0.72 -9.88 -4.72
C TYR A 87 -1.82 -9.82 -5.78
N ASP A 88 -2.15 -10.97 -6.35
CA ASP A 88 -3.30 -11.14 -7.23
C ASP A 88 -4.54 -11.36 -6.36
N ALA A 89 -5.47 -10.41 -6.37
CA ALA A 89 -6.68 -10.47 -5.55
C ALA A 89 -7.67 -11.57 -5.98
N GLY A 90 -7.59 -12.06 -7.23
CA GLY A 90 -8.41 -13.16 -7.72
C GLY A 90 -7.97 -14.51 -7.15
N THR A 91 -6.67 -14.67 -6.88
CA THR A 91 -6.08 -15.94 -6.41
C THR A 91 -5.56 -15.88 -4.96
N ASN A 92 -5.43 -14.69 -4.39
CA ASN A 92 -4.72 -14.40 -3.13
C ASN A 92 -3.25 -14.84 -3.13
N GLN A 93 -2.63 -15.00 -4.31
CA GLN A 93 -1.22 -15.33 -4.42
C GLN A 93 -0.37 -14.05 -4.40
N THR A 94 0.66 -14.01 -3.55
CA THR A 94 1.60 -12.89 -3.50
C THR A 94 2.65 -12.98 -4.62
N LEU A 95 3.04 -11.83 -5.14
CA LEU A 95 4.21 -11.68 -6.01
C LEU A 95 5.46 -11.53 -5.13
N GLY A 96 5.98 -12.68 -4.68
CA GLY A 96 7.15 -12.73 -3.80
C GLY A 96 6.83 -12.48 -2.32
N PRO A 97 7.87 -12.36 -1.48
CA PRO A 97 7.70 -12.06 -0.06
C PRO A 97 7.34 -10.59 0.17
N PRO A 98 6.67 -10.26 1.29
CA PRO A 98 6.45 -8.87 1.70
C PRO A 98 7.76 -8.09 1.88
N ILE A 99 7.68 -6.78 1.65
CA ILE A 99 8.78 -5.85 1.95
C ILE A 99 8.43 -5.11 3.24
N THR A 100 9.29 -5.20 4.25
CA THR A 100 9.12 -4.51 5.53
C THR A 100 10.02 -3.28 5.60
N ILE A 101 9.47 -2.16 6.05
CA ILE A 101 10.15 -0.86 6.17
C ILE A 101 9.86 -0.31 7.57
N PRO A 102 10.85 -0.04 8.42
CA PRO A 102 10.60 0.57 9.73
C PRO A 102 10.07 2.01 9.56
N ASP A 103 9.18 2.47 10.44
CA ASP A 103 8.64 3.84 10.40
C ASP A 103 9.73 4.90 10.61
N ARG A 104 10.81 4.55 11.34
CA ARG A 104 12.00 5.39 11.53
C ARG A 104 13.27 4.61 11.19
N PRO A 105 14.22 5.22 10.46
CA PRO A 105 15.51 4.62 10.13
C PRO A 105 16.45 4.49 11.34
#